data_AF-A0A522Y177-F1
#
_entry.id   AF-A0A522Y177-F1
#
_cell.length_a   1.000
_cell.length_b   1.000
_cell.length_c   1.000
_cell.angle_alpha   90.00
_cell.angle_beta   90.00
_cell.angle_gamma   90.00
#
_symmetry.space_group_name_H-M   'P 1'
#
loop_
_entity.id
_entity.type
_entity.pdbx_description
1 polymer ?
#
loop_
_entity_poly.entity_id
_entity_poly.type
_entity_poly.pdbx_seq_one_letter_code
_entity_poly.pdbx_strand_id
1 'polypeptide(L)'
;MTKIARRILLLDTGNEWGGGTNSMIELLKRIDRTRFAVTACFYHNYRHGDSTLREALAAIDIPLLILPTRHQPWWAKLAKELARGLLPWRKPLRVA
;
A
#
# COMPACT_ATOMS: atom_id res chain seq x y z
N MET A 1 -29.25 -21.29 2.83
CA MET A 1 -28.51 -20.51 1.80
C MET A 1 -27.15 -20.15 2.38
N THR A 2 -26.08 -20.77 1.89
CA THR A 2 -24.69 -20.40 2.24
C THR A 2 -24.44 -18.97 1.77
N LYS A 3 -24.37 -18.03 2.72
CA LYS A 3 -24.11 -16.63 2.40
C LYS A 3 -22.63 -16.51 2.01
N ILE A 4 -22.36 -16.13 0.77
CA ILE A 4 -20.98 -15.92 0.30
C ILE A 4 -20.39 -14.74 1.09
N ALA A 5 -19.22 -14.96 1.71
CA ALA A 5 -18.51 -13.92 2.44
C ALA A 5 -18.12 -12.77 1.49
N ARG A 6 -18.33 -11.53 1.94
CA ARG A 6 -17.89 -10.34 1.21
C ARG A 6 -16.37 -10.25 1.28
N ARG A 7 -15.73 -10.15 0.12
CA ARG A 7 -14.27 -10.00 0.02
C ARG A 7 -13.90 -8.55 0.21
N ILE A 8 -12.96 -8.29 1.11
CA ILE A 8 -12.46 -6.95 1.44
C ILE A 8 -10.95 -6.95 1.27
N LEU A 9 -10.44 -6.00 0.48
CA LEU A 9 -9.02 -5.70 0.42
C LEU A 9 -8.75 -4.47 1.29
N LEU A 10 -7.93 -4.64 2.31
CA LEU A 10 -7.52 -3.57 3.20
C LEU A 10 -6.17 -3.03 2.72
N LEU A 11 -6.17 -1.85 2.13
CA LEU A 11 -4.97 -1.19 1.62
C LEU A 11 -4.43 -0.19 2.64
N ASP A 12 -3.13 -0.27 2.91
CA ASP A 12 -2.42 0.72 3.71
C ASP A 12 -1.13 1.15 3.03
N THR A 13 -0.91 2.46 3.01
CA THR A 13 0.23 3.13 2.37
C THR A 13 1.11 3.88 3.37
N GLY A 14 0.96 3.58 4.66
CA GLY A 14 1.77 4.16 5.71
C GLY A 14 3.23 3.69 5.62
N ASN A 15 4.07 4.27 6.48
CA ASN A 15 5.49 3.94 6.55
C ASN A 15 5.90 3.32 7.89
N GLU A 16 5.03 3.35 8.89
CA GLU A 16 5.36 2.92 10.25
C GLU A 16 4.19 2.25 10.96
N TRP A 17 4.54 1.50 12.02
CA TRP A 17 3.55 0.96 12.95
C TRP A 17 3.09 2.09 13.88
N GLY A 18 1.79 2.36 13.90
CA GLY A 18 1.22 3.40 14.75
C GLY A 18 -0.13 3.02 15.37
N GLY A 19 -0.81 4.03 15.92
CA GLY A 19 -2.13 3.85 16.52
C GLY A 19 -3.17 3.28 15.54
N GLY A 20 -3.14 3.71 14.28
CA GLY A 20 -4.02 3.19 13.23
C GLY A 20 -3.85 1.69 13.00
N THR A 21 -2.60 1.20 12.97
CA THR A 21 -2.28 -0.23 12.83
C THR A 21 -2.82 -1.05 13.99
N ASN A 22 -2.70 -0.54 15.23
CA ASN A 22 -3.23 -1.20 16.42
C ASN A 22 -4.75 -1.33 16.37
N SER A 23 -5.46 -0.24 16.10
CA SER A 23 -6.93 -0.24 16.00
C SER A 23 -7.41 -1.14 14.87
N MET A 24 -6.71 -1.15 13.74
CA MET A 24 -6.98 -2.05 12.63
C MET A 24 -6.84 -3.52 13.03
N ILE A 25 -5.74 -3.92 13.68
CA ILE A 25 -5.53 -5.31 14.11
C ILE A 25 -6.63 -5.74 15.09
N GLU A 26 -6.99 -4.87 16.04
CA GLU A 26 -8.09 -5.14 16.98
C GLU A 26 -9.44 -5.30 16.29
N LEU A 27 -9.73 -4.50 15.25
CA LEU A 27 -10.91 -4.68 14.43
C LEU A 27 -10.89 -6.03 13.70
N LEU A 28 -9.75 -6.42 13.12
CA LEU A 28 -9.59 -7.67 12.38
C LEU A 28 -9.69 -8.91 13.27
N LYS A 29 -9.32 -8.81 14.55
CA LYS A 29 -9.54 -9.88 15.55
C LYS A 29 -11.03 -10.12 15.82
N ARG A 30 -11.86 -9.08 15.71
CA ARG A 30 -13.29 -9.11 16.10
C ARG A 30 -14.25 -9.23 14.91
N ILE A 31 -13.75 -9.10 13.68
CA ILE A 31 -14.59 -9.13 12.48
C ILE A 31 -15.19 -10.53 12.25
N ASP A 32 -16.45 -10.57 11.85
CA ASP A 32 -17.13 -11.82 11.52
C ASP A 32 -16.54 -12.45 10.25
N ARG A 33 -15.74 -13.52 10.44
CA ARG A 33 -15.06 -14.28 9.37
C ARG A 33 -16.00 -15.02 8.44
N THR A 34 -17.23 -15.31 8.87
CA THR A 34 -18.24 -15.98 8.02
C THR A 34 -18.87 -15.01 7.03
N ARG A 35 -18.87 -13.72 7.37
CA ARG A 35 -19.44 -12.65 6.55
C ARG A 35 -18.41 -11.89 5.76
N PHE A 36 -17.18 -11.79 6.25
CA PHE A 36 -16.13 -10.95 5.68
C PHE A 36 -14.82 -11.74 5.53
N ALA A 37 -14.37 -11.87 4.30
CA ALA A 37 -13.07 -12.42 3.94
C ALA A 37 -12.12 -11.26 3.65
N VAL A 38 -11.26 -10.93 4.62
CA VAL A 38 -10.32 -9.79 4.51
C VAL A 38 -8.95 -10.25 4.04
N THR A 39 -8.34 -9.49 3.15
CA THR A 39 -6.92 -9.59 2.79
C THR A 39 -6.25 -8.25 3.02
N ALA A 40 -5.15 -8.24 3.76
CA ALA A 40 -4.35 -7.05 3.99
C ALA A 40 -3.35 -6.85 2.85
N CYS A 41 -3.23 -5.62 2.34
CA CYS A 41 -2.33 -5.24 1.26
C CYS A 41 -1.58 -3.98 1.67
N PHE A 42 -0.27 -4.09 1.84
CA PHE A 42 0.57 -3.04 2.42
C PHE A 42 1.78 -2.77 1.53
N TYR A 43 2.30 -1.55 1.58
CA TYR A 43 3.58 -1.23 0.95
C TYR A 43 4.78 -1.65 1.80
N HIS A 44 4.61 -1.70 3.12
CA HIS A 44 5.71 -1.94 4.06
C HIS A 44 5.32 -3.00 5.10
N ASN A 45 6.26 -3.88 5.44
CA ASN A 45 6.12 -4.78 6.59
C ASN A 45 6.62 -4.05 7.83
N TYR A 46 5.72 -3.39 8.56
CA TYR A 46 6.09 -2.61 9.73
C TYR A 46 6.72 -3.47 10.83
N ARG A 47 7.70 -2.89 11.55
CA ARG A 47 8.29 -3.49 12.75
C ARG A 47 7.59 -2.94 14.00
N HIS A 48 7.39 -3.80 14.99
CA HIS A 48 6.84 -3.44 16.29
C HIS A 48 7.54 -4.23 17.38
N GLY A 49 8.51 -3.58 18.05
CA GLY A 49 9.44 -4.26 18.94
C GLY A 49 10.17 -5.39 18.19
N ASP A 50 10.05 -6.60 18.73
CA ASP A 50 10.65 -7.81 18.16
C ASP A 50 9.78 -8.48 17.08
N SER A 51 8.56 -7.96 16.84
CA SER A 51 7.61 -8.54 15.90
C SER A 51 7.43 -7.73 14.61
N THR A 52 6.85 -8.35 13.59
CA THR A 52 6.48 -7.68 12.34
C THR A 52 4.98 -7.70 12.06
N LEU A 53 4.50 -6.80 11.21
CA LEU A 53 3.10 -6.78 10.76
C LEU A 53 2.68 -8.11 10.16
N ARG A 54 3.58 -8.75 9.41
CA ARG A 54 3.37 -10.10 8.87
C ARG A 54 3.08 -11.12 9.96
N GLU A 55 3.86 -11.13 11.03
CA GLU A 55 3.66 -12.06 12.15
C GLU A 55 2.36 -11.76 12.89
N ALA A 56 2.07 -10.49 13.15
CA ALA A 56 0.86 -10.08 13.86
C ALA A 56 -0.42 -10.44 13.09
N LEU A 57 -0.43 -10.29 11.76
CA LEU A 57 -1.55 -10.67 10.92
C LEU A 57 -1.65 -12.19 10.71
N ALA A 58 -0.51 -12.89 10.63
CA ALA A 58 -0.49 -14.35 10.58
C ALA A 58 -1.06 -14.97 11.85
N ALA A 59 -0.79 -14.40 13.03
CA ALA A 59 -1.33 -14.86 14.31
C ALA A 59 -2.86 -14.80 14.42
N ILE A 60 -3.53 -14.05 13.54
CA ILE A 60 -4.99 -13.93 13.48
C ILE A 60 -5.57 -14.46 12.15
N ASP A 61 -4.79 -15.23 11.40
CA ASP A 61 -5.15 -15.82 10.10
C ASP A 61 -5.62 -14.80 9.06
N ILE A 62 -4.99 -13.61 9.02
CA ILE A 62 -5.16 -12.64 7.94
C ILE A 62 -4.03 -12.78 6.92
N PRO A 63 -4.34 -13.01 5.64
CA PRO A 63 -3.33 -12.98 4.60
C PRO A 63 -2.81 -11.54 4.40
N LEU A 64 -1.48 -11.41 4.38
CA LEU A 64 -0.77 -10.15 4.11
C LEU A 64 -0.02 -10.23 2.77
N LEU A 65 -0.40 -9.33 1.87
CA LEU A 65 0.28 -9.05 0.61
C LEU A 65 1.13 -7.79 0.77
N ILE A 66 2.44 -7.91 0.52
CA ILE A 66 3.32 -6.75 0.44
C ILE A 66 3.50 -6.37 -1.02
N LEU A 67 3.10 -5.16 -1.39
CA LEU A 67 3.28 -4.65 -2.73
C LEU A 67 4.76 -4.35 -2.98
N PRO A 68 5.30 -4.75 -4.15
CA PRO A 68 6.68 -4.43 -4.48
C PRO A 68 6.82 -2.93 -4.72
N THR A 69 7.61 -2.27 -3.87
CA THR A 69 7.95 -0.86 -4.07
C THR A 69 8.94 -0.75 -5.23
N ARG A 70 8.50 -0.16 -6.35
CA ARG A 70 9.40 0.17 -7.45
C ARG A 70 10.21 1.42 -7.07
N HIS A 71 11.48 1.23 -6.73
CA HIS A 71 12.39 2.35 -6.56
C HIS A 71 12.68 2.97 -7.92
N GLN A 72 12.18 4.19 -8.14
CA GLN A 72 12.61 4.98 -9.29
C GLN A 72 14.09 5.32 -9.08
N PRO A 73 14.96 4.98 -10.04
CA PRO A 73 16.38 5.27 -9.88
C PRO A 73 16.60 6.78 -9.91
N TRP A 74 17.52 7.26 -9.07
CA TRP A 74 17.83 8.68 -8.89
C TRP A 74 18.14 9.41 -10.21
N TRP A 75 18.79 8.72 -11.16
CA TRP A 75 19.08 9.26 -12.49
C TRP A 75 17.82 9.56 -13.31
N ALA A 76 16.70 8.86 -13.08
CA ALA A 76 15.45 9.13 -13.79
C ALA A 76 14.85 10.49 -13.37
N LYS A 77 15.05 10.90 -12.11
CA LYS A 77 14.69 12.26 -11.66
C LYS A 77 15.59 13.29 -12.34
N LEU A 78 16.90 13.02 -12.41
CA LEU A 78 17.87 13.92 -13.03
C LEU A 78 17.61 14.08 -14.55
N ALA A 79 17.38 12.98 -15.25
CA ALA A 79 17.05 12.95 -16.67
C ALA A 79 15.76 13.71 -16.98
N LYS A 80 14.74 13.61 -16.11
CA LYS A 80 13.48 14.34 -16.26
C LYS A 80 13.68 15.86 -16.20
N GLU A 81 14.51 16.32 -15.26
CA GLU A 81 14.81 17.75 -15.12
C GLU A 81 15.70 18.26 -16.25
N LEU A 82 16.67 17.46 -16.72
CA LEU A 82 17.44 17.78 -17.92
C LEU A 82 16.55 17.86 -19.16
N ALA A 83 15.64 16.91 -19.36
CA ALA A 83 14.69 16.95 -20.46
C ALA A 83 13.80 18.20 -20.41
N ARG A 84 13.33 18.61 -19.21
CA ARG A 84 12.58 19.85 -19.03
C ARG A 84 13.37 21.11 -19.39
N GLY A 85 14.66 21.14 -19.11
CA GLY A 85 15.53 22.26 -19.47
C GLY A 85 15.95 22.28 -20.94
N LEU A 86 16.12 21.09 -21.55
CA LEU A 86 16.70 20.94 -22.89
C LEU A 86 15.66 20.82 -24.01
N LEU A 87 14.42 20.41 -23.72
CA LEU A 87 13.34 20.45 -24.69
C LEU A 87 12.71 21.84 -24.68
N PRO A 88 12.99 22.72 -25.68
CA PRO A 88 12.27 23.97 -25.79
C PRO A 88 10.79 23.65 -25.99
N TRP A 89 9.95 24.23 -25.13
CA TRP A 89 8.51 24.20 -25.30
C TRP A 89 8.17 24.95 -26.59
N ARG A 90 8.07 24.22 -27.71
CA ARG A 90 7.59 24.78 -28.98
C ARG A 90 6.12 25.13 -28.78
N LYS A 91 5.83 26.39 -28.41
CA LYS A 91 4.48 26.94 -28.55
C LYS A 91 4.13 26.83 -30.05
N PRO A 92 2.99 26.25 -30.45
CA PRO A 92 2.58 26.29 -31.85
C PRO A 92 2.48 27.76 -32.25
N LEU A 93 3.28 28.16 -33.23
CA LEU A 93 3.18 29.47 -33.86
C LEU A 93 1.74 29.58 -34.38
N ARG A 94 0.96 30.45 -33.75
CA ARG A 94 -0.38 30.78 -34.20
C ARG A 94 -0.19 31.58 -35.49
N VAL A 95 -0.37 30.93 -36.63
CA VAL A 95 -0.40 31.60 -37.94
C VAL A 95 -1.62 32.52 -37.92
N ALA A 96 -1.37 33.82 -38.11
CA ALA A 96 -2.38 34.88 -38.20
C ALA A 96 -3.06 34.88 -39.57
#